data_AF-T2M743-F1
#
_entry.id   AF-T2M743-F1
#
_cell.length_a   1.000
_cell.length_b   1.000
_cell.length_c   1.000
_cell.angle_alpha   90.00
_cell.angle_beta   90.00
_cell.angle_gamma   90.00
#
_symmetry.space_group_name_H-M   'P 1'
#
loop_
_entity.id
_entity.type
_entity.pdbx_description
1 polymer ?
#
loop_
_entity_poly.entity_id
_entity_poly.type
_entity_poly.pdbx_seq_one_letter_code
_entity_poly.pdbx_strand_id
1 'polypeptide(L)'
;MLSEKMKGMSLISHRTIKGFMESNKLKASKIEINNEMINAGYVMEVDAETRLFTPEDKQILFSNIEELYFFHQVFLADLQKAVNMEWMEKSVVGPVFLKHELIKHTMVDHPDFSQLLEAQACMQNVASLINERKRRLENINKLAMWQLSISNWKDEDLVIKSSMLLQKGTLNKISNNKFIKCSLYLFDHQLIVLRQESQKKPALLYLHRIDLDQAKIEDLADGSVTVNNETVNNIFRVWCEKRQKWYTFSVLNTDLKLLWKSAFIEERRVVNEEIQKGFVVSTEVRAAAMENAYNQYIAERKKIRLKSVSTAHPTELETFKTFTYATMVEPFIHVGTDQVVRRANKKDRSKSFRHSLHGFIFEKLS
;
A
#
# COMPACT_ATOMS: atom_id res chain seq x y z
N MET A 1 30.72 19.47 -45.91
CA MET A 1 29.67 20.47 -45.60
C MET A 1 28.51 19.93 -44.74
N LEU A 2 28.25 18.62 -44.67
CA LEU A 2 27.23 18.04 -43.76
C LEU A 2 27.75 17.79 -42.32
N SER A 3 29.06 17.61 -42.12
CA SER A 3 29.65 17.31 -40.80
C SER A 3 29.82 18.53 -39.88
N GLU A 4 29.86 19.75 -40.42
CA GLU A 4 29.90 20.97 -39.60
C GLU A 4 28.51 21.47 -39.20
N LYS A 5 27.48 21.22 -40.01
CA LYS A 5 26.09 21.55 -39.65
C LYS A 5 25.48 20.62 -38.59
N MET A 6 26.07 19.45 -38.34
CA MET A 6 25.62 18.53 -37.29
C MET A 6 26.24 18.79 -35.91
N LYS A 7 27.31 19.61 -35.81
CA LYS A 7 27.89 20.01 -34.52
C LYS A 7 27.02 21.01 -33.73
N GLY A 8 25.99 21.58 -34.37
CA GLY A 8 25.10 22.58 -33.76
C GLY A 8 23.79 22.04 -33.16
N MET A 9 23.56 20.73 -33.17
CA MET A 9 22.32 20.13 -32.65
C MET A 9 22.55 19.42 -31.31
N SER A 10 23.07 20.16 -30.33
CA SER A 10 22.83 19.81 -28.92
C SER A 10 21.33 20.04 -28.66
N LEU A 11 20.58 18.95 -28.57
CA LEU A 11 19.11 18.91 -28.47
C LEU A 11 18.56 19.44 -27.14
N ILE A 12 19.38 20.09 -26.31
CA ILE A 12 18.89 20.85 -25.17
C ILE A 12 19.53 22.23 -25.25
N SER A 13 18.72 23.24 -25.64
CA SER A 13 19.21 24.61 -25.67
C SER A 13 19.71 25.00 -24.29
N HIS A 14 20.85 25.68 -24.21
CA HIS A 14 21.39 26.24 -22.97
C HIS A 14 20.33 27.02 -22.16
N ARG A 15 19.38 27.66 -22.85
CA ARG A 15 18.24 28.36 -22.28
C ARG A 15 17.24 27.43 -21.56
N THR A 16 17.02 26.22 -22.07
CA THR A 16 16.14 25.21 -21.48
C THR A 16 16.74 24.62 -20.20
N ILE A 17 18.05 24.33 -20.21
CA ILE A 17 18.78 23.87 -19.02
C ILE A 17 18.77 24.96 -17.95
N LYS A 18 19.07 26.20 -18.34
CA LYS A 18 19.06 27.35 -17.42
C LYS A 18 17.70 27.57 -16.76
N GLY A 19 16.60 27.52 -17.54
CA GLY A 19 15.24 27.69 -17.02
C GLY A 19 14.79 26.56 -16.08
N PHE A 20 15.17 25.31 -16.38
CA PHE A 20 14.92 24.17 -15.48
C PHE A 20 15.67 24.32 -14.15
N MET A 21 16.93 24.77 -14.21
CA MET A 21 17.78 24.96 -13.02
C MET A 21 17.30 26.12 -12.13
N GLU A 22 16.89 27.25 -12.71
CA GLU A 22 16.31 28.39 -11.98
C GLU A 22 14.99 28.00 -11.28
N SER A 23 14.13 27.23 -11.96
CA SER A 23 12.89 26.74 -11.36
C SER A 23 13.12 25.80 -10.18
N ASN A 24 14.13 24.93 -10.26
CA ASN A 24 14.45 24.01 -9.16
C ASN A 24 15.17 24.71 -8.00
N LYS A 25 16.02 25.71 -8.26
CA LYS A 25 16.59 26.57 -7.18
C LYS A 25 15.48 27.24 -6.36
N LEU A 26 14.46 27.79 -7.03
CA LEU A 26 13.30 28.40 -6.35
C LEU A 26 12.46 27.40 -5.54
N LYS A 27 12.39 26.12 -5.97
CA LYS A 27 11.69 25.07 -5.22
C LYS A 27 12.51 24.60 -4.01
N ALA A 28 13.83 24.48 -4.17
CA ALA A 28 14.74 24.11 -3.08
C ALA A 28 14.73 25.17 -1.97
N SER A 29 14.82 26.46 -2.32
CA SER A 29 14.74 27.55 -1.33
C SER A 29 13.38 27.60 -0.64
N LYS A 30 12.29 27.25 -1.32
CA LYS A 30 10.96 27.16 -0.69
C LYS A 30 10.85 25.99 0.30
N ILE A 31 11.52 24.87 0.04
CA ILE A 31 11.60 23.73 0.97
C ILE A 31 12.45 24.12 2.19
N GLU A 32 13.59 24.78 1.98
CA GLU A 32 14.48 25.30 3.02
C GLU A 32 13.73 26.23 3.99
N ILE A 33 13.01 27.23 3.47
CA ILE A 33 12.18 28.14 4.27
C ILE A 33 11.13 27.39 5.08
N ASN A 34 10.41 26.44 4.47
CA ASN A 34 9.39 25.66 5.19
C ASN A 34 9.99 24.82 6.31
N ASN A 35 11.16 24.23 6.07
CA ASN A 35 11.87 23.39 7.03
C ASN A 35 12.44 24.21 8.20
N GLU A 36 13.02 25.38 7.93
CA GLU A 36 13.44 26.33 8.95
C GLU A 36 12.25 26.81 9.79
N MET A 37 11.12 27.13 9.16
CA MET A 37 9.91 27.52 9.89
C MET A 37 9.38 26.40 10.81
N ILE A 38 9.45 25.15 10.37
CA ILE A 38 9.02 24.01 11.21
C ILE A 38 9.97 23.85 12.40
N ASN A 39 11.28 23.89 12.17
CA ASN A 39 12.27 23.63 13.23
C ASN A 39 12.41 24.81 14.20
N ALA A 40 12.57 26.03 13.68
CA ALA A 40 12.71 27.24 14.49
C ALA A 40 11.38 27.71 15.11
N GLY A 41 10.25 27.39 14.48
CA GLY A 41 8.92 27.74 14.97
C GLY A 41 8.36 26.72 15.94
N TYR A 42 8.03 25.52 15.46
CA TYR A 42 7.24 24.56 16.23
C TYR A 42 8.07 23.65 17.15
N VAL A 43 9.21 23.15 16.68
CA VAL A 43 10.04 22.21 17.45
C VAL A 43 10.67 22.92 18.65
N MET A 44 11.34 24.06 18.42
CA MET A 44 11.93 24.86 19.49
C MET A 44 10.93 25.36 20.53
N GLU A 45 9.71 25.73 20.12
CA GLU A 45 8.67 26.23 21.04
C GLU A 45 8.10 25.09 21.90
N VAL A 46 7.91 23.90 21.34
CA VAL A 46 7.53 22.69 22.10
C VAL A 46 8.66 22.22 23.02
N ASP A 47 9.92 22.40 22.62
CA ASP A 47 11.07 22.09 23.46
C ASP A 47 11.23 23.03 24.65
N ALA A 48 10.91 24.31 24.47
CA ALA A 48 10.94 25.30 25.54
C ALA A 48 9.90 25.00 26.63
N GLU A 49 8.77 24.36 26.28
CA GLU A 49 7.66 24.13 27.19
C GLU A 49 7.64 22.70 27.75
N THR A 50 8.71 22.32 28.45
CA THR A 50 8.95 20.97 29.00
C THR A 50 7.92 20.50 30.03
N ARG A 51 7.05 21.39 30.49
CA ARG A 51 5.97 21.06 31.43
C ARG A 51 4.70 20.58 30.73
N LEU A 52 4.53 20.90 29.45
CA LEU A 52 3.34 20.54 28.67
C LEU A 52 3.55 19.32 27.78
N PHE A 53 4.78 19.04 27.38
CA PHE A 53 5.10 17.96 26.45
C PHE A 53 6.14 17.01 27.04
N THR A 54 5.76 15.74 27.18
CA THR A 54 6.68 14.67 27.58
C THR A 54 7.61 14.30 26.42
N PRO A 55 8.76 13.64 26.69
CA PRO A 55 9.62 13.10 25.63
C PRO A 55 8.86 12.19 24.65
N GLU A 56 7.88 11.42 25.14
CA GLU A 56 7.02 10.57 24.33
C GLU A 56 6.10 11.39 23.42
N ASP A 57 5.49 12.47 23.92
CA ASP A 57 4.66 13.37 23.11
C ASP A 57 5.46 14.00 21.98
N LYS A 58 6.71 14.40 22.26
CA LYS A 58 7.62 14.96 21.25
C LYS A 58 7.98 13.94 20.18
N GLN A 59 8.25 12.70 20.57
CA GLN A 59 8.54 11.61 19.63
C GLN A 59 7.33 11.29 18.72
N ILE A 60 6.10 11.41 19.24
CA ILE A 60 4.88 11.23 18.45
C ILE A 60 4.65 12.41 17.49
N LEU A 61 4.79 13.65 17.97
CA LEU A 61 4.49 14.87 17.20
C LEU A 61 5.51 15.12 16.09
N PHE A 62 6.79 14.95 16.40
CA PHE A 62 7.88 15.35 15.52
C PHE A 62 8.63 14.16 14.91
N SER A 63 8.50 12.95 15.48
CA SER A 63 9.12 11.73 14.96
C SER A 63 10.60 11.97 14.58
N ASN A 64 10.99 11.72 13.34
CA ASN A 64 12.35 11.94 12.84
C ASN A 64 12.53 13.27 12.09
N ILE A 65 11.71 14.30 12.36
CA ILE A 65 11.74 15.56 11.59
C ILE A 65 13.06 16.32 11.73
N GLU A 66 13.69 16.30 12.91
CA GLU A 66 14.99 16.96 13.15
C GLU A 66 16.12 16.27 12.40
N GLU A 67 16.12 14.93 12.38
CA GLU A 67 17.07 14.12 11.62
C GLU A 67 16.92 14.38 10.12
N LEU A 68 15.67 14.46 9.64
CA LEU A 68 15.37 14.83 8.27
C LEU A 68 15.78 16.27 7.98
N TYR A 69 15.58 17.20 8.91
CA TYR A 69 16.00 18.60 8.78
C TYR A 69 17.51 18.71 8.64
N PHE A 70 18.26 18.09 9.55
CA PHE A 70 19.72 18.05 9.52
C PHE A 70 20.24 17.41 8.22
N PHE A 71 19.64 16.29 7.80
CA PHE A 71 19.96 15.68 6.52
C PHE A 71 19.73 16.64 5.34
N HIS A 72 18.60 17.34 5.32
CA HIS A 72 18.31 18.32 4.27
C HIS A 72 19.28 19.49 4.27
N GLN A 73 19.72 19.98 5.44
CA GLN A 73 20.73 21.04 5.55
C GLN A 73 22.06 20.60 4.94
N VAL A 74 22.54 19.40 5.31
CA VAL A 74 23.78 18.83 4.77
C VAL A 74 23.67 18.63 3.26
N PHE A 75 22.57 18.01 2.80
CA PHE A 75 22.30 17.81 1.38
C PHE A 75 22.28 19.12 0.59
N LEU A 76 21.66 20.17 1.15
CA LEU A 76 21.55 21.47 0.50
C LEU A 76 22.90 22.19 0.45
N ALA A 77 23.70 22.11 1.51
CA ALA A 77 25.05 22.66 1.55
C ALA A 77 25.96 21.98 0.52
N ASP A 78 25.89 20.66 0.39
CA ASP A 78 26.63 19.88 -0.61
C ASP A 78 26.21 20.24 -2.03
N LEU A 79 24.90 20.42 -2.25
CA LEU A 79 24.33 20.89 -3.52
C LEU A 79 24.80 22.32 -3.86
N GLN A 80 24.76 23.25 -2.91
CA GLN A 80 25.21 24.63 -3.12
C GLN A 80 26.70 24.69 -3.44
N LYS A 81 27.52 23.88 -2.77
CA LYS A 81 28.97 23.77 -3.01
C LYS A 81 29.29 23.22 -4.40
N ALA A 82 28.52 22.24 -4.88
CA ALA A 82 28.67 21.71 -6.24
C ALA A 82 28.29 22.72 -7.34
N VAL A 83 27.48 23.74 -7.02
CA VAL A 83 26.93 24.70 -7.99
C VAL A 83 27.69 26.04 -8.03
N ASN A 84 28.40 26.43 -6.95
CA ASN A 84 28.98 27.78 -6.79
C ASN A 84 30.42 27.99 -7.30
N MET A 85 31.13 26.96 -7.76
CA MET A 85 32.36 27.19 -8.54
C MET A 85 31.94 27.56 -9.96
N GLU A 86 32.40 28.72 -10.47
CA GLU A 86 32.10 29.23 -11.82
C GLU A 86 31.89 28.09 -12.81
N TRP A 87 30.66 27.95 -13.31
CA TRP A 87 30.21 26.81 -14.12
C TRP A 87 31.11 26.62 -15.35
N MET A 88 32.06 25.68 -15.26
CA MET A 88 32.86 25.20 -16.38
C MET A 88 32.32 23.86 -16.86
N GLU A 89 32.66 23.45 -18.09
CA GLU A 89 32.27 22.16 -18.74
C GLU A 89 32.62 20.89 -17.92
N LYS A 90 33.15 21.04 -16.69
CA LYS A 90 33.59 19.99 -15.78
C LYS A 90 32.85 20.00 -14.42
N SER A 91 31.82 20.84 -14.24
CA SER A 91 31.04 20.86 -12.99
C SER A 91 30.17 19.60 -12.87
N VAL A 92 30.49 18.73 -11.90
CA VAL A 92 29.79 17.45 -11.65
C VAL A 92 28.70 17.64 -10.59
N VAL A 93 27.47 17.84 -11.06
CA VAL A 93 26.24 17.92 -10.24
C VAL A 93 25.46 16.58 -10.22
N GLY A 94 26.03 15.51 -10.81
CA GLY A 94 25.44 14.16 -10.89
C GLY A 94 24.88 13.60 -9.57
N PRO A 95 25.56 13.79 -8.42
CA PRO A 95 25.04 13.34 -7.12
C PRO A 95 23.75 14.06 -6.65
N VAL A 96 23.45 15.24 -7.18
CA VAL A 96 22.36 16.11 -6.70
C VAL A 96 21.04 15.78 -7.40
N PHE A 97 21.09 15.48 -8.70
CA PHE A 97 19.90 15.23 -9.53
C PHE A 97 19.70 13.76 -9.84
N LEU A 98 19.92 12.97 -8.79
CA LEU A 98 19.15 11.82 -8.34
C LEU A 98 17.61 11.87 -8.53
N LYS A 99 17.06 12.96 -9.09
CA LYS A 99 15.64 13.19 -9.27
C LYS A 99 15.36 13.94 -10.59
N HIS A 100 14.69 13.20 -11.48
CA HIS A 100 13.82 13.65 -12.56
C HIS A 100 14.45 14.02 -13.91
N GLU A 101 14.63 12.96 -14.72
CA GLU A 101 14.71 12.93 -16.20
C GLU A 101 16.10 12.98 -16.87
N LEU A 102 17.20 13.20 -16.14
CA LEU A 102 18.55 13.25 -16.74
C LEU A 102 18.95 11.97 -17.48
N ILE A 103 18.67 10.77 -16.96
CA ILE A 103 19.00 9.50 -17.64
C ILE A 103 18.38 9.41 -19.05
N LYS A 104 17.19 9.98 -19.28
CA LYS A 104 16.56 9.99 -20.61
C LYS A 104 17.34 10.85 -21.62
N HIS A 105 18.23 11.72 -21.12
CA HIS A 105 18.95 12.73 -21.87
C HIS A 105 20.48 12.62 -21.72
N THR A 106 20.98 11.63 -20.96
CA THR A 106 22.39 11.29 -20.83
C THR A 106 22.71 10.13 -21.75
N MET A 107 23.74 10.25 -22.60
CA MET A 107 24.18 9.15 -23.46
C MET A 107 24.77 8.02 -22.62
N VAL A 108 24.59 6.77 -23.08
CA VAL A 108 25.07 5.57 -22.38
C VAL A 108 26.58 5.59 -22.15
N ASP A 109 27.34 6.19 -23.08
CA ASP A 109 28.80 6.28 -23.02
C ASP A 109 29.30 7.45 -22.15
N HIS A 110 28.40 8.21 -21.52
CA HIS A 110 28.79 9.31 -20.64
C HIS A 110 29.37 8.76 -19.33
N PRO A 111 30.50 9.30 -18.81
CA PRO A 111 31.13 8.83 -17.57
C PRO A 111 30.19 8.74 -16.36
N ASP A 112 29.22 9.65 -16.28
CA ASP A 112 28.24 9.71 -15.17
C ASP A 112 27.01 8.80 -15.37
N PHE A 113 26.84 8.14 -16.53
CA PHE A 113 25.62 7.38 -16.84
C PHE A 113 25.35 6.26 -15.83
N SER A 114 26.38 5.50 -15.44
CA SER A 114 26.26 4.41 -14.45
C SER A 114 25.84 4.94 -13.08
N GLN A 115 26.51 6.00 -12.61
CA GLN A 115 26.23 6.60 -11.31
C GLN A 115 24.82 7.18 -11.27
N LEU A 116 24.38 7.84 -12.35
CA LEU A 116 23.01 8.34 -12.47
C LEU A 116 21.97 7.22 -12.39
N LEU A 117 22.21 6.09 -13.08
CA LEU A 117 21.31 4.93 -13.08
C LEU A 117 21.15 4.30 -11.70
N GLU A 118 22.27 4.04 -11.02
CA GLU A 118 22.29 3.50 -9.65
C GLU A 118 21.53 4.41 -8.69
N ALA A 119 21.79 5.70 -8.83
CA ALA A 119 21.19 6.68 -7.98
C ALA A 119 19.66 6.75 -8.27
N GLN A 120 19.22 6.80 -9.53
CA GLN A 120 17.79 6.79 -9.86
C GLN A 120 17.09 5.58 -9.24
N ALA A 121 17.71 4.40 -9.32
CA ALA A 121 17.19 3.18 -8.70
C ALA A 121 17.08 3.33 -7.18
N CYS A 122 18.10 3.90 -6.52
CA CYS A 122 18.07 4.19 -5.09
C CYS A 122 16.88 5.08 -4.69
N MET A 123 16.67 6.20 -5.38
CA MET A 123 15.57 7.11 -5.06
C MET A 123 14.18 6.54 -5.37
N GLN A 124 14.06 5.75 -6.44
CA GLN A 124 12.84 5.01 -6.72
C GLN A 124 12.54 4.00 -5.61
N ASN A 125 13.57 3.30 -5.12
CA ASN A 125 13.45 2.36 -4.01
C ASN A 125 13.00 3.07 -2.72
N VAL A 126 13.63 4.19 -2.34
CA VAL A 126 13.24 4.96 -1.15
C VAL A 126 11.79 5.45 -1.26
N ALA A 127 11.41 6.04 -2.39
CA ALA A 127 10.04 6.51 -2.61
C ALA A 127 9.02 5.36 -2.56
N SER A 128 9.36 4.21 -3.16
CA SER A 128 8.53 3.02 -3.11
C SER A 128 8.40 2.49 -1.69
N LEU A 129 9.49 2.46 -0.92
CA LEU A 129 9.48 2.02 0.49
C LEU A 129 8.57 2.89 1.35
N ILE A 130 8.70 4.21 1.25
CA ILE A 130 7.85 5.15 2.01
C ILE A 130 6.38 4.98 1.63
N ASN A 131 6.09 4.92 0.33
CA ASN A 131 4.73 4.76 -0.15
C ASN A 131 4.12 3.42 0.31
N GLU A 132 4.91 2.36 0.31
CA GLU A 132 4.48 1.04 0.75
C GLU A 132 4.19 1.00 2.26
N ARG A 133 5.08 1.58 3.08
CA ARG A 133 4.90 1.68 4.53
C ARG A 133 3.64 2.47 4.88
N LYS A 134 3.44 3.63 4.24
CA LYS A 134 2.23 4.44 4.44
C LYS A 134 0.97 3.66 4.05
N ARG A 135 1.00 2.99 2.90
CA ARG A 135 -0.12 2.17 2.41
C ARG A 135 -0.47 1.04 3.38
N ARG A 136 0.53 0.36 3.95
CA ARG A 136 0.32 -0.70 4.94
C ARG A 136 -0.33 -0.16 6.22
N LEU A 137 0.11 0.99 6.73
CA LEU A 137 -0.52 1.64 7.88
C LEU A 137 -1.99 2.00 7.60
N GLU A 138 -2.30 2.53 6.42
CA GLU A 138 -3.67 2.82 6.00
C GLU A 138 -4.53 1.55 5.83
N ASN A 139 -3.92 0.44 5.45
CA ASN A 139 -4.59 -0.84 5.26
C ASN A 139 -4.97 -1.52 6.58
N ILE A 140 -4.19 -1.34 7.65
CA ILE A 140 -4.45 -2.00 8.93
C ILE A 140 -5.87 -1.66 9.46
N ASN A 141 -6.29 -0.39 9.38
CA ASN A 141 -7.66 0.00 9.73
C ASN A 141 -8.72 -0.67 8.85
N LYS A 142 -8.45 -0.82 7.55
CA LYS A 142 -9.39 -1.47 6.61
C LYS A 142 -9.52 -2.96 6.91
N LEU A 143 -8.40 -3.62 7.24
CA LEU A 143 -8.38 -5.04 7.64
C LEU A 143 -9.15 -5.27 8.94
N ALA A 144 -8.96 -4.41 9.94
CA ALA A 144 -9.70 -4.44 11.19
C ALA A 144 -11.22 -4.32 10.96
N MET A 145 -11.63 -3.32 10.17
CA MET A 145 -13.03 -3.11 9.80
C MET A 145 -13.61 -4.32 9.04
N TRP A 146 -12.84 -4.88 8.10
CA TRP A 146 -13.26 -6.04 7.33
C TRP A 146 -13.46 -7.26 8.22
N GLN A 147 -12.56 -7.53 9.16
CA GLN A 147 -12.72 -8.64 10.09
C GLN A 147 -14.05 -8.53 10.85
N LEU A 148 -14.41 -7.34 11.35
CA LEU A 148 -15.67 -7.13 12.07
C LEU A 148 -16.91 -7.34 11.20
N SER A 149 -16.77 -7.30 9.87
CA SER A 149 -17.85 -7.65 8.95
C SER A 149 -18.04 -9.16 8.77
N ILE A 150 -17.05 -9.97 9.17
CA ILE A 150 -17.09 -11.43 9.06
C ILE A 150 -17.78 -12.02 10.29
N SER A 151 -18.80 -12.84 10.03
CA SER A 151 -19.53 -13.52 11.10
C SER A 151 -18.77 -14.74 11.62
N ASN A 152 -18.92 -15.02 12.92
CA ASN A 152 -18.33 -16.17 13.61
C ASN A 152 -16.80 -16.23 13.56
N TRP A 153 -16.12 -15.08 13.58
CA TRP A 153 -14.68 -15.02 13.75
C TRP A 153 -14.27 -15.71 15.07
N LYS A 154 -13.24 -16.58 15.03
CA LYS A 154 -12.87 -17.46 16.15
C LYS A 154 -11.37 -17.51 16.48
N ASP A 155 -10.53 -16.90 15.65
CA ASP A 155 -9.08 -16.85 15.86
C ASP A 155 -8.66 -15.42 16.25
N GLU A 156 -7.37 -15.18 16.53
CA GLU A 156 -6.80 -13.86 16.85
C GLU A 156 -7.12 -12.81 15.78
N ASP A 157 -6.95 -11.52 16.06
CA ASP A 157 -7.21 -10.48 15.06
C ASP A 157 -6.30 -10.66 13.83
N LEU A 158 -6.85 -10.48 12.64
CA LEU A 158 -6.17 -10.58 11.35
C LEU A 158 -4.95 -9.64 11.33
N VAL A 159 -5.16 -8.42 11.84
CA VAL A 159 -4.14 -7.39 11.91
C VAL A 159 -3.04 -7.70 12.93
N ILE A 160 -3.03 -8.85 13.60
CA ILE A 160 -1.88 -9.26 14.42
C ILE A 160 -0.69 -9.63 13.53
N LYS A 161 -0.90 -10.38 12.44
CA LYS A 161 0.18 -10.72 11.50
C LYS A 161 0.08 -10.01 10.16
N SER A 162 -1.13 -9.82 9.63
CA SER A 162 -1.34 -9.31 8.28
C SER A 162 -1.46 -7.79 8.23
N SER A 163 -1.09 -7.20 7.10
CA SER A 163 -1.18 -5.77 6.79
C SER A 163 -1.70 -5.48 5.37
N MET A 164 -1.87 -6.50 4.53
CA MET A 164 -2.25 -6.35 3.13
C MET A 164 -3.00 -7.56 2.59
N LEU A 165 -4.03 -7.31 1.77
CA LEU A 165 -4.65 -8.35 0.94
C LEU A 165 -3.94 -8.42 -0.41
N LEU A 166 -3.50 -9.61 -0.83
CA LEU A 166 -2.85 -9.86 -2.12
C LEU A 166 -3.77 -10.50 -3.15
N GLN A 167 -4.73 -11.33 -2.74
CA GLN A 167 -5.66 -11.94 -3.69
C GLN A 167 -6.96 -12.33 -2.98
N LYS A 168 -8.09 -12.22 -3.67
CA LYS A 168 -9.36 -12.77 -3.21
C LYS A 168 -10.16 -13.38 -4.34
N GLY A 169 -10.98 -14.38 -4.04
CA GLY A 169 -11.85 -14.98 -5.04
C GLY A 169 -12.72 -16.12 -4.51
N THR A 170 -13.78 -16.41 -5.23
CA THR A 170 -14.69 -17.51 -4.93
C THR A 170 -14.29 -18.75 -5.74
N LEU A 171 -14.24 -19.90 -5.07
CA LEU A 171 -13.80 -21.18 -5.63
C LEU A 171 -14.44 -22.34 -4.85
N ASN A 172 -14.10 -23.57 -5.22
CA ASN A 172 -14.65 -24.76 -4.58
C ASN A 172 -13.58 -25.47 -3.76
N LYS A 173 -13.79 -25.55 -2.44
CA LYS A 173 -13.04 -26.46 -1.57
C LYS A 173 -13.58 -27.88 -1.75
N ILE A 174 -12.69 -28.84 -1.92
CA ILE A 174 -13.04 -30.26 -1.98
C ILE A 174 -12.93 -30.84 -0.56
N SER A 175 -14.02 -31.41 -0.06
CA SER A 175 -14.05 -32.04 1.26
C SER A 175 -15.06 -33.18 1.28
N ASN A 176 -14.68 -34.33 1.82
CA ASN A 176 -15.56 -35.51 1.96
C ASN A 176 -16.31 -35.84 0.65
N ASN A 177 -15.59 -35.91 -0.47
CA ASN A 177 -16.14 -36.19 -1.79
C ASN A 177 -17.23 -35.19 -2.25
N LYS A 178 -17.17 -33.93 -1.79
CA LYS A 178 -18.12 -32.88 -2.16
C LYS A 178 -17.41 -31.56 -2.45
N PHE A 179 -17.98 -30.79 -3.38
CA PHE A 179 -17.62 -29.40 -3.59
C PHE A 179 -18.32 -28.51 -2.58
N ILE A 180 -17.55 -27.68 -1.89
CA ILE A 180 -18.02 -26.67 -0.95
C ILE A 180 -17.58 -25.31 -1.50
N LYS A 181 -18.53 -24.52 -2.00
CA LYS A 181 -18.27 -23.15 -2.45
C LYS A 181 -17.75 -22.32 -1.29
N CYS A 182 -16.59 -21.69 -1.48
CA CYS A 182 -15.93 -20.86 -0.48
C CYS A 182 -15.30 -19.62 -1.13
N SER A 183 -15.04 -18.60 -0.33
CA SER A 183 -14.22 -17.45 -0.71
C SER A 183 -12.88 -17.53 0.00
N LEU A 184 -11.80 -17.42 -0.77
CA LEU A 184 -10.45 -17.29 -0.23
C LEU A 184 -10.03 -15.82 -0.24
N TYR A 185 -9.35 -15.42 0.83
CA TYR A 185 -8.70 -14.12 0.98
C TYR A 185 -7.25 -14.38 1.40
N LEU A 186 -6.33 -14.15 0.49
CA LEU A 186 -4.89 -14.29 0.66
C LEU A 186 -4.32 -12.96 1.14
N PHE A 187 -3.92 -12.93 2.40
CA PHE A 187 -3.18 -11.84 3.01
C PHE A 187 -1.70 -12.21 3.12
N ASP A 188 -0.86 -11.23 3.43
CA ASP A 188 0.49 -11.48 3.92
C ASP A 188 0.42 -12.34 5.20
N HIS A 189 1.22 -13.40 5.25
CA HIS A 189 1.30 -14.43 6.31
C HIS A 189 0.08 -15.34 6.49
N GLN A 190 -1.10 -15.01 5.94
CA GLN A 190 -2.33 -15.73 6.29
C GLN A 190 -3.27 -15.92 5.09
N LEU A 191 -3.84 -17.12 4.98
CA LEU A 191 -4.96 -17.41 4.08
C LEU A 191 -6.24 -17.62 4.89
N ILE A 192 -7.25 -16.78 4.63
CA ILE A 192 -8.57 -16.88 5.26
C ILE A 192 -9.56 -17.54 4.29
N VAL A 193 -10.26 -18.56 4.79
CA VAL A 193 -11.30 -19.30 4.09
C VAL A 193 -12.64 -18.95 4.69
N LEU A 194 -13.55 -18.45 3.86
CA LEU A 194 -14.91 -18.07 4.23
C LEU A 194 -15.93 -18.87 3.43
N ARG A 195 -17.17 -18.96 3.91
CA ARG A 195 -18.31 -19.36 3.10
C ARG A 195 -19.40 -18.30 3.17
N GLN A 196 -20.20 -18.22 2.12
CA GLN A 196 -21.45 -17.47 2.18
C GLN A 196 -22.47 -18.25 3.02
N GLU A 197 -23.23 -17.58 3.88
CA GLU A 197 -24.26 -18.23 4.71
C GLU A 197 -25.33 -18.89 3.83
N SER A 198 -25.87 -18.15 2.87
CA SER A 198 -26.74 -18.69 1.82
C SER A 198 -26.82 -17.74 0.62
N GLN A 199 -27.38 -18.20 -0.50
CA GLN A 199 -27.64 -17.30 -1.64
C GLN A 199 -28.51 -16.10 -1.27
N LYS A 200 -29.44 -16.27 -0.31
CA LYS A 200 -30.35 -15.21 0.16
C LYS A 200 -29.74 -14.33 1.26
N LYS A 201 -28.72 -14.81 1.97
CA LYS A 201 -27.99 -14.10 3.01
C LYS A 201 -26.51 -14.04 2.63
N PRO A 202 -26.05 -12.97 1.98
CA PRO A 202 -24.69 -12.89 1.47
C PRO A 202 -23.64 -12.61 2.57
N ALA A 203 -24.03 -12.66 3.84
CA ALA A 203 -23.10 -12.61 4.96
C ALA A 203 -22.02 -13.70 4.83
N LEU A 204 -20.77 -13.30 5.06
CA LEU A 204 -19.62 -14.19 5.02
C LEU A 204 -19.37 -14.77 6.41
N LEU A 205 -19.29 -16.09 6.47
CA LEU A 205 -19.00 -16.87 7.67
C LEU A 205 -17.56 -17.34 7.65
N TYR A 206 -16.86 -17.11 8.76
CA TYR A 206 -15.52 -17.62 8.98
C TYR A 206 -15.50 -19.16 9.01
N LEU A 207 -14.56 -19.77 8.27
CA LEU A 207 -14.34 -21.22 8.30
C LEU A 207 -12.96 -21.60 8.84
N HIS A 208 -11.91 -21.13 8.16
CA HIS A 208 -10.54 -21.55 8.45
C HIS A 208 -9.57 -20.40 8.26
N ARG A 209 -8.49 -20.42 9.04
CA ARG A 209 -7.25 -19.72 8.78
C ARG A 209 -6.15 -20.74 8.57
N ILE A 210 -5.29 -20.46 7.59
CA ILE A 210 -4.07 -21.20 7.33
C ILE A 210 -2.92 -20.21 7.49
N ASP A 211 -1.98 -20.56 8.35
CA ASP A 211 -0.71 -19.85 8.52
C ASP A 211 0.19 -20.17 7.32
N LEU A 212 0.49 -19.18 6.50
CA LEU A 212 1.27 -19.36 5.27
C LEU A 212 2.77 -19.46 5.53
N ASP A 213 3.25 -19.02 6.68
CA ASP A 213 4.68 -19.12 7.04
C ASP A 213 5.12 -20.56 7.25
N GLN A 214 4.17 -21.43 7.57
CA GLN A 214 4.38 -22.87 7.75
C GLN A 214 3.62 -23.70 6.71
N ALA A 215 2.95 -23.07 5.74
CA ALA A 215 2.20 -23.77 4.72
C ALA A 215 3.11 -24.32 3.61
N LYS A 216 2.62 -25.37 2.97
CA LYS A 216 3.11 -25.84 1.68
C LYS A 216 1.99 -25.69 0.67
N ILE A 217 2.29 -25.15 -0.51
CA ILE A 217 1.35 -25.08 -1.63
C ILE A 217 1.77 -26.12 -2.67
N GLU A 218 0.83 -26.93 -3.12
CA GLU A 218 1.08 -27.94 -4.13
C GLU A 218 0.08 -27.82 -5.27
N ASP A 219 0.63 -27.81 -6.49
CA ASP A 219 -0.15 -27.89 -7.71
C ASP A 219 -0.46 -29.36 -8.02
N LEU A 220 -1.73 -29.67 -8.29
CA LEU A 220 -2.16 -31.02 -8.61
C LEU A 220 -2.51 -31.14 -10.09
N ALA A 221 -2.12 -32.26 -10.69
CA ALA A 221 -2.45 -32.58 -12.07
C ALA A 221 -3.96 -32.74 -12.27
N ASP A 222 -4.44 -32.42 -13.46
CA ASP A 222 -5.83 -32.63 -13.83
C ASP A 222 -6.20 -34.12 -13.75
N GLY A 223 -7.37 -34.39 -13.18
CA GLY A 223 -7.86 -35.75 -12.90
C GLY A 223 -7.22 -36.47 -11.72
N SER A 224 -6.29 -35.86 -10.98
CA SER A 224 -5.66 -36.50 -9.82
C SER A 224 -6.58 -36.60 -8.58
N VAL A 225 -7.72 -35.90 -8.60
CA VAL A 225 -8.73 -35.92 -7.54
C VAL A 225 -10.08 -36.22 -8.17
N THR A 226 -10.83 -37.11 -7.54
CA THR A 226 -12.19 -37.46 -7.95
C THR A 226 -13.22 -36.93 -6.96
N VAL A 227 -14.32 -36.39 -7.46
CA VAL A 227 -15.49 -35.99 -6.68
C VAL A 227 -16.72 -36.67 -7.28
N ASN A 228 -17.46 -37.45 -6.50
CA ASN A 228 -18.61 -38.24 -6.99
C ASN A 228 -18.28 -39.13 -8.22
N ASN A 229 -17.10 -39.77 -8.21
CA ASN A 229 -16.56 -40.60 -9.31
C ASN A 229 -16.22 -39.82 -10.61
N GLU A 230 -16.27 -38.49 -10.60
CA GLU A 230 -15.83 -37.66 -11.71
C GLU A 230 -14.46 -37.05 -11.41
N THR A 231 -13.59 -37.04 -12.40
CA THR A 231 -12.27 -36.41 -12.33
C THR A 231 -12.39 -34.89 -12.28
N VAL A 232 -11.64 -34.26 -11.38
CA VAL A 232 -11.63 -32.80 -11.22
C VAL A 232 -10.36 -32.23 -11.84
N ASN A 233 -10.49 -31.06 -12.48
CA ASN A 233 -9.38 -30.33 -13.09
C ASN A 233 -9.14 -29.00 -12.35
N ASN A 234 -8.03 -28.34 -12.68
CA ASN A 234 -7.65 -27.05 -12.14
C ASN A 234 -7.57 -27.06 -10.60
N ILE A 235 -6.86 -28.04 -10.06
CA ILE A 235 -6.77 -28.28 -8.61
C ILE A 235 -5.43 -27.78 -8.06
N PHE A 236 -5.45 -27.23 -6.85
CA PHE A 236 -4.27 -27.04 -5.99
C PHE A 236 -4.62 -27.37 -4.53
N ARG A 237 -3.63 -27.58 -3.68
CA ARG A 237 -3.84 -27.79 -2.25
C ARG A 237 -2.87 -26.98 -1.40
N VAL A 238 -3.33 -26.63 -0.19
CA VAL A 238 -2.55 -25.87 0.80
C VAL A 238 -2.49 -26.67 2.10
N TRP A 239 -1.27 -26.94 2.58
CA TRP A 239 -1.03 -27.62 3.84
C TRP A 239 -1.25 -26.67 5.00
N CYS A 240 -1.99 -27.11 6.01
CA CYS A 240 -2.20 -26.37 7.24
C CYS A 240 -1.51 -27.08 8.40
N GLU A 241 -0.39 -26.54 8.84
CA GLU A 241 0.44 -27.12 9.90
C GLU A 241 -0.34 -27.27 11.22
N LYS A 242 -1.05 -26.22 11.67
CA LYS A 242 -1.87 -26.24 12.90
C LYS A 242 -2.87 -27.41 12.93
N ARG A 243 -3.37 -27.85 11.77
CA ARG A 243 -4.38 -28.92 11.66
C ARG A 243 -3.84 -30.21 11.05
N GLN A 244 -2.54 -30.26 10.74
CA GLN A 244 -1.84 -31.39 10.13
C GLN A 244 -2.62 -32.00 8.95
N LYS A 245 -3.10 -31.14 8.04
CA LYS A 245 -3.88 -31.62 6.89
C LYS A 245 -3.82 -30.71 5.68
N TRP A 246 -4.08 -31.31 4.52
CA TRP A 246 -4.27 -30.61 3.25
C TRP A 246 -5.69 -30.05 3.11
N TYR A 247 -5.78 -28.83 2.61
CA TYR A 247 -7.01 -28.25 2.08
C TYR A 247 -6.91 -28.19 0.56
N THR A 248 -7.76 -28.95 -0.12
CA THR A 248 -7.77 -29.04 -1.59
C THR A 248 -8.83 -28.11 -2.17
N PHE A 249 -8.45 -27.40 -3.23
CA PHE A 249 -9.26 -26.41 -3.89
C PHE A 249 -9.26 -26.65 -5.40
N SER A 250 -10.41 -26.43 -6.02
CA SER A 250 -10.59 -26.42 -7.47
C SER A 250 -11.12 -25.06 -7.92
N VAL A 251 -10.64 -24.61 -9.06
CA VAL A 251 -11.05 -23.34 -9.69
C VAL A 251 -11.64 -23.59 -11.07
N LEU A 252 -12.34 -22.59 -11.60
CA LEU A 252 -13.14 -22.76 -12.81
C LEU A 252 -12.29 -23.08 -14.05
N ASN A 253 -11.13 -22.46 -14.18
CA ASN A 253 -10.28 -22.57 -15.36
C ASN A 253 -8.79 -22.44 -15.00
N THR A 254 -7.94 -22.73 -15.97
CA THR A 254 -6.48 -22.74 -15.81
C THR A 254 -5.93 -21.33 -15.52
N ASP A 255 -6.53 -20.28 -16.08
CA ASP A 255 -6.11 -18.90 -15.84
C ASP A 255 -6.26 -18.51 -14.36
N LEU A 256 -7.39 -18.87 -13.75
CA LEU A 256 -7.61 -18.67 -12.32
C LEU A 256 -6.64 -19.51 -11.48
N LYS A 257 -6.30 -20.71 -11.93
CA LYS A 257 -5.32 -21.56 -11.23
C LYS A 257 -3.94 -20.92 -11.25
N LEU A 258 -3.52 -20.42 -12.41
CA LEU A 258 -2.27 -19.68 -12.57
C LEU A 258 -2.28 -18.40 -11.74
N LEU A 259 -3.39 -17.66 -11.71
CA LEU A 259 -3.55 -16.46 -10.88
C LEU A 259 -3.32 -16.76 -9.40
N TRP A 260 -3.95 -17.81 -8.86
CA TRP A 260 -3.77 -18.21 -7.46
C TRP A 260 -2.35 -18.70 -7.18
N LYS A 261 -1.76 -19.51 -8.06
CA LYS A 261 -0.36 -19.96 -7.93
C LYS A 261 0.61 -18.77 -7.89
N SER A 262 0.47 -17.83 -8.82
CA SER A 262 1.28 -16.61 -8.85
C SER A 262 1.06 -15.76 -7.61
N ALA A 263 -0.16 -15.69 -7.09
CA ALA A 263 -0.47 -14.94 -5.88
C ALA A 263 0.21 -15.55 -4.63
N PHE A 264 0.30 -16.87 -4.49
CA PHE A 264 1.04 -17.51 -3.39
C PHE A 264 2.55 -17.26 -3.48
N ILE A 265 3.11 -17.30 -4.69
CA ILE A 265 4.53 -16.98 -4.92
C ILE A 265 4.80 -15.52 -4.56
N GLU A 266 3.93 -14.62 -5.03
CA GLU A 266 4.03 -13.20 -4.76
C GLU A 266 3.91 -12.89 -3.26
N GLU A 267 3.03 -13.59 -2.56
CA GLU A 267 2.87 -13.46 -1.12
C GLU A 267 4.16 -13.82 -0.37
N ARG A 268 4.80 -14.94 -0.71
CA ARG A 268 6.12 -15.30 -0.14
C ARG A 268 7.20 -14.27 -0.49
N ARG A 269 7.20 -13.74 -1.72
CA ARG A 269 8.14 -12.68 -2.13
C ARG A 269 7.95 -11.41 -1.29
N VAL A 270 6.72 -10.94 -1.16
CA VAL A 270 6.36 -9.73 -0.40
C VAL A 270 6.74 -9.85 1.08
N VAL A 271 6.44 -10.99 1.71
CA VAL A 271 6.78 -11.26 3.11
C VAL A 271 8.30 -11.27 3.30
N ASN A 272 9.04 -11.98 2.44
CA ASN A 272 10.49 -12.05 2.55
C ASN A 272 11.15 -10.67 2.35
N GLU A 273 10.66 -9.87 1.40
CA GLU A 273 11.16 -8.51 1.21
C GLU A 273 10.90 -7.62 2.41
N GLU A 274 9.73 -7.74 3.04
CA GLU A 274 9.42 -6.98 4.25
C GLU A 274 10.35 -7.33 5.40
N ILE A 275 10.60 -8.63 5.62
CA ILE A 275 11.54 -9.12 6.63
C ILE A 275 12.93 -8.54 6.37
N GLN A 276 13.40 -8.56 5.11
CA GLN A 276 14.68 -7.96 4.73
C GLN A 276 14.72 -6.44 4.95
N LYS A 277 13.60 -5.74 4.71
CA LYS A 277 13.47 -4.29 4.86
C LYS A 277 13.22 -3.84 6.30
N GLY A 278 13.01 -4.79 7.22
CA GLY A 278 12.85 -4.55 8.66
C GLY A 278 11.65 -3.68 9.06
N PHE A 279 10.65 -3.54 8.19
CA PHE A 279 9.45 -2.77 8.55
C PHE A 279 8.47 -3.66 9.30
N VAL A 280 8.07 -3.22 10.49
CA VAL A 280 7.05 -3.91 11.29
C VAL A 280 6.05 -2.86 11.76
N VAL A 281 4.76 -3.08 11.47
CA VAL A 281 3.70 -2.28 12.09
C VAL A 281 3.65 -2.63 13.58
N SER A 282 3.78 -1.61 14.43
CA SER A 282 3.85 -1.80 15.88
C SER A 282 2.56 -2.39 16.46
N THR A 283 2.69 -3.02 17.62
CA THR A 283 1.57 -3.60 18.38
C THR A 283 0.52 -2.57 18.75
N GLU A 284 0.95 -1.35 19.08
CA GLU A 284 0.09 -0.24 19.49
C GLU A 284 -0.76 0.24 18.31
N VAL A 285 -0.16 0.37 17.13
CA VAL A 285 -0.88 0.74 15.90
C VAL A 285 -1.92 -0.32 15.54
N ARG A 286 -1.58 -1.60 15.66
CA ARG A 286 -2.50 -2.72 15.39
C ARG A 286 -3.67 -2.72 16.38
N ALA A 287 -3.39 -2.52 17.68
CA ALA A 287 -4.41 -2.44 18.72
C ALA A 287 -5.34 -1.24 18.53
N ALA A 288 -4.78 -0.05 18.29
CA ALA A 288 -5.54 1.17 18.04
C ALA A 288 -6.46 1.03 16.81
N ALA A 289 -5.99 0.35 15.76
CA ALA A 289 -6.82 0.10 14.58
C ALA A 289 -8.02 -0.81 14.86
N MET A 290 -7.83 -1.88 15.65
CA MET A 290 -8.93 -2.74 16.08
C MET A 290 -9.92 -1.98 16.97
N GLU A 291 -9.43 -1.19 17.91
CA GLU A 291 -10.28 -0.37 18.79
C GLU A 291 -11.09 0.65 18.00
N ASN A 292 -10.43 1.39 17.09
CA ASN A 292 -11.09 2.34 16.19
C ASN A 292 -12.17 1.67 15.34
N ALA A 293 -11.86 0.50 14.77
CA ALA A 293 -12.81 -0.26 13.99
C ALA A 293 -14.03 -0.71 14.83
N TYR A 294 -13.79 -1.15 16.07
CA TYR A 294 -14.86 -1.55 16.99
C TYR A 294 -15.73 -0.36 17.38
N ASN A 295 -15.14 0.79 17.72
CA ASN A 295 -15.86 2.02 18.04
C ASN A 295 -16.73 2.47 16.87
N GLN A 296 -16.20 2.43 15.65
CA GLN A 296 -16.94 2.75 14.43
C GLN A 296 -18.10 1.77 14.20
N TYR A 297 -17.85 0.47 14.36
CA TYR A 297 -18.88 -0.57 14.26
C TYR A 297 -20.03 -0.34 15.26
N ILE A 298 -19.72 -0.05 16.53
CA ILE A 298 -20.72 0.22 17.57
C ILE A 298 -21.50 1.51 17.26
N ALA A 299 -20.82 2.57 16.81
CA ALA A 299 -21.48 3.82 16.43
C ALA A 299 -22.47 3.62 15.27
N GLU A 300 -22.10 2.86 14.25
CA GLU A 300 -23.00 2.52 13.14
C GLU A 300 -24.17 1.64 13.60
N ARG A 301 -23.94 0.67 14.50
CA ARG A 301 -25.02 -0.12 15.08
C ARG A 301 -26.01 0.71 15.88
N LYS A 302 -25.55 1.71 16.63
CA LYS A 302 -26.42 2.66 17.35
C LYS A 302 -27.27 3.47 16.37
N LYS A 303 -26.68 4.00 15.28
CA LYS A 303 -27.41 4.72 14.22
C LYS A 303 -28.48 3.86 13.56
N ILE A 304 -28.18 2.60 13.25
CA ILE A 304 -29.15 1.66 12.66
C ILE A 304 -30.28 1.35 13.65
N ARG A 305 -29.97 1.13 14.94
CA ARG A 305 -30.98 0.88 15.98
C ARG A 305 -31.93 2.07 16.13
N LEU A 306 -31.40 3.30 16.12
CA LEU A 306 -32.21 4.52 16.15
C LEU A 306 -33.16 4.62 14.94
N LYS A 307 -32.74 4.15 13.76
CA LYS A 307 -33.56 4.11 12.54
C LYS A 307 -34.58 2.94 12.54
N SER A 308 -34.24 1.79 13.11
CA SER A 308 -35.06 0.57 13.07
C SER A 308 -36.14 0.49 14.15
N VAL A 309 -36.07 1.31 15.21
CA VAL A 309 -37.17 1.41 16.20
C VAL A 309 -38.47 1.90 15.55
N SER A 310 -38.42 2.43 14.33
CA SER A 310 -39.60 2.86 13.57
C SER A 310 -40.32 1.73 12.80
N THR A 311 -39.69 0.58 12.49
CA THR A 311 -40.32 -0.51 11.72
C THR A 311 -39.48 -1.82 11.81
N ALA A 312 -40.15 -2.95 12.08
CA ALA A 312 -39.72 -4.36 11.85
C ALA A 312 -39.27 -5.27 13.03
N HIS A 313 -39.50 -6.58 12.81
CA HIS A 313 -39.36 -7.72 13.75
C HIS A 313 -37.87 -8.10 14.07
N PRO A 314 -37.58 -8.72 15.23
CA PRO A 314 -36.20 -8.89 15.74
C PRO A 314 -35.27 -9.79 14.92
N THR A 315 -35.78 -10.84 14.27
CA THR A 315 -34.96 -11.87 13.61
C THR A 315 -34.47 -11.46 12.21
N GLU A 316 -35.29 -10.67 11.48
CA GLU A 316 -34.89 -10.05 10.21
C GLU A 316 -33.87 -8.94 10.44
N LEU A 317 -33.96 -8.29 11.60
CA LEU A 317 -33.12 -7.17 11.97
C LEU A 317 -31.65 -7.54 12.16
N GLU A 318 -31.32 -8.70 12.74
CA GLU A 318 -29.92 -9.16 12.84
C GLU A 318 -29.33 -9.50 11.46
N THR A 319 -30.10 -10.19 10.62
CA THR A 319 -29.64 -10.57 9.27
C THR A 319 -29.43 -9.33 8.39
N PHE A 320 -30.33 -8.34 8.46
CA PHE A 320 -30.24 -7.08 7.73
C PHE A 320 -29.04 -6.22 8.20
N LYS A 321 -28.75 -6.22 9.51
CA LYS A 321 -27.61 -5.49 10.10
C LYS A 321 -26.26 -6.05 9.66
N THR A 322 -26.10 -7.37 9.64
CA THR A 322 -24.87 -8.03 9.16
C THR A 322 -24.69 -7.78 7.67
N PHE A 323 -25.79 -7.82 6.90
CA PHE A 323 -25.76 -7.57 5.47
C PHE A 323 -25.34 -6.13 5.10
N THR A 324 -25.91 -5.12 5.78
CA THR A 324 -25.60 -3.71 5.52
C THR A 324 -24.16 -3.36 5.89
N TYR A 325 -23.64 -3.88 7.01
CA TYR A 325 -22.24 -3.62 7.37
C TYR A 325 -21.25 -4.34 6.43
N ALA A 326 -21.53 -5.60 6.04
CA ALA A 326 -20.71 -6.32 5.07
C ALA A 326 -20.64 -5.62 3.70
N THR A 327 -21.77 -5.12 3.19
CA THR A 327 -21.80 -4.34 1.93
C THR A 327 -21.12 -2.98 2.05
N MET A 328 -21.14 -2.34 3.23
CA MET A 328 -20.38 -1.12 3.46
C MET A 328 -18.87 -1.37 3.45
N VAL A 329 -18.40 -2.52 3.97
CA VAL A 329 -16.97 -2.75 4.21
C VAL A 329 -16.24 -3.47 3.08
N GLU A 330 -16.90 -4.35 2.33
CA GLU A 330 -16.32 -5.01 1.15
C GLU A 330 -15.65 -4.07 0.12
N PRO A 331 -16.18 -2.86 -0.20
CA PRO A 331 -15.51 -1.95 -1.13
C PRO A 331 -14.21 -1.37 -0.59
N PHE A 332 -13.90 -1.47 0.70
CA PHE A 332 -12.69 -0.86 1.28
C PHE A 332 -11.44 -1.73 1.21
N ILE A 333 -11.55 -3.06 1.07
CA ILE A 333 -10.37 -3.92 0.87
C ILE A 333 -10.15 -4.24 -0.60
N HIS A 334 -9.15 -3.57 -1.17
CA HIS A 334 -8.60 -3.83 -2.49
C HIS A 334 -7.34 -4.68 -2.41
N VAL A 335 -7.13 -5.50 -3.44
CA VAL A 335 -5.88 -6.21 -3.65
C VAL A 335 -4.75 -5.18 -3.80
N GLY A 336 -3.64 -5.41 -3.11
CA GLY A 336 -2.46 -4.54 -3.04
C GLY A 336 -1.68 -4.36 -4.34
N THR A 337 -2.28 -4.52 -5.51
CA THR A 337 -1.64 -4.28 -6.81
C THR A 337 -2.41 -3.22 -7.58
N ASP A 338 -2.23 -1.93 -7.25
CA ASP A 338 -2.61 -0.85 -8.18
C ASP A 338 -2.09 0.54 -7.75
N GLN A 339 -0.96 0.98 -8.33
CA GLN A 339 -0.74 2.39 -8.70
C GLN A 339 0.15 2.57 -9.96
N VAL A 340 0.96 1.58 -10.35
CA VAL A 340 1.83 1.74 -11.54
C VAL A 340 1.10 1.48 -12.87
N VAL A 341 0.13 0.57 -12.93
CA VAL A 341 -0.52 0.18 -14.19
C VAL A 341 -1.65 1.13 -14.62
N ARG A 342 -2.28 1.85 -13.68
CA ARG A 342 -3.39 2.76 -14.00
C ARG A 342 -2.99 4.08 -14.66
N ARG A 343 -1.69 4.41 -14.73
CA ARG A 343 -1.22 5.65 -15.40
C ARG A 343 -1.22 5.57 -16.94
N ALA A 344 -1.43 4.40 -17.53
CA ALA A 344 -1.49 4.26 -18.99
C ALA A 344 -2.85 4.67 -19.62
N ASN A 345 -3.94 4.77 -18.85
CA ASN A 345 -5.29 4.96 -19.42
C ASN A 345 -6.14 6.06 -18.75
N LYS A 346 -5.53 7.20 -18.36
CA LYS A 346 -6.26 8.40 -17.94
C LYS A 346 -5.71 9.66 -18.62
N LYS A 347 -5.86 9.73 -19.95
CA LYS A 347 -6.20 11.02 -20.57
C LYS A 347 -7.72 11.18 -20.42
N ASP A 348 -8.13 12.39 -20.06
CA ASP A 348 -9.49 12.82 -19.70
C ASP A 348 -10.03 12.41 -18.32
N ARG A 349 -9.90 13.35 -17.37
CA ARG A 349 -10.98 13.87 -16.51
C ARG A 349 -10.45 15.04 -15.68
N SER A 350 -10.38 16.22 -16.30
CA SER A 350 -10.31 17.49 -15.57
C SER A 350 -11.69 17.78 -14.97
N LYS A 351 -11.89 17.54 -13.66
CA LYS A 351 -12.98 18.09 -12.81
C LYS A 351 -12.94 17.48 -11.40
N SER A 352 -11.88 17.74 -10.63
CA SER A 352 -11.88 17.38 -9.20
C SER A 352 -11.14 18.35 -8.28
N PHE A 353 -10.57 19.44 -8.80
CA PHE A 353 -9.74 20.34 -7.99
C PHE A 353 -10.53 21.35 -7.14
N ARG A 354 -11.86 21.46 -7.34
CA ARG A 354 -12.71 22.46 -6.66
C ARG A 354 -13.25 22.04 -5.29
N HIS A 355 -13.01 20.81 -4.82
CA HIS A 355 -13.55 20.32 -3.54
C HIS A 355 -12.48 19.90 -2.52
N SER A 356 -11.23 20.31 -2.74
CA SER A 356 -10.15 20.15 -1.76
C SER A 356 -10.12 21.34 -0.82
N LEU A 357 -9.84 21.10 0.47
CA LEU A 357 -9.62 22.09 1.53
C LEU A 357 -8.62 23.19 1.13
N HIS A 358 -7.71 22.87 0.20
CA HIS A 358 -6.72 23.79 -0.36
C HIS A 358 -7.33 24.83 -1.33
N GLY A 359 -8.49 24.56 -1.93
CA GLY A 359 -9.23 25.48 -2.79
C GLY A 359 -10.00 26.54 -2.00
N PHE A 360 -10.44 26.21 -0.78
CA PHE A 360 -11.16 27.13 0.10
C PHE A 360 -10.26 28.24 0.67
N ILE A 361 -8.96 27.98 0.76
CA ILE A 361 -7.95 28.93 1.27
C ILE A 361 -7.58 29.99 0.22
N PHE A 362 -7.67 29.67 -1.07
CA PHE A 362 -7.28 30.59 -2.15
C PHE A 362 -8.38 31.58 -2.57
N GLU A 363 -9.63 31.35 -2.17
CA GLU A 363 -10.78 32.22 -2.53
C GLU A 363 -10.99 33.37 -1.53
N LYS A 364 -10.27 33.39 -0.40
CA LYS A 364 -10.35 34.44 0.64
C LYS A 364 -9.17 35.43 0.65
N LEU A 365 -8.24 35.33 -0.31
CA LEU A 365 -7.07 36.22 -0.41
C LEU A 365 -6.98 36.94 -1.77
N SER A 366 -8.11 37.07 -2.46
CA SER A 366 -8.34 37.97 -3.59
C SER A 366 -9.59 38.78 -3.31
#